data_AF-L9Y3A1-F1
#
_entry.id   AF-L9Y3A1-F1
#
_cell.length_a   1.000
_cell.length_b   1.000
_cell.length_c   1.000
_cell.angle_alpha   90.00
_cell.angle_beta   90.00
_cell.angle_gamma   90.00
#
_symmetry.space_group_name_H-M   'P 1'
#
loop_
_entity.id
_entity.type
_entity.pdbx_description
1 polymer ?
#
loop_
_entity_poly.entity_id
_entity_poly.type
_entity_poly.pdbx_seq_one_letter_code
_entity_poly.pdbx_strand_id
1 'polypeptide(L)'
;MSPDSPQEDGVLAPDELQLEDDNVAKLSENRYLVRADAADKEPSTDATTITDPDSSPTHLESEHAHTAPETALADAAEPHGVDITLKTDGAVAHHRATSHDVREVFVDLLTWYAGQLDDDMSPSEALQVMLAASDLEV
;
A
#
# COMPACT_ATOMS: atom_id res chain seq x y z
N MET A 1 2.35 -35.84 29.92
CA MET A 1 1.27 -35.11 29.24
C MET A 1 1.83 -33.75 28.88
N SER A 2 2.43 -33.65 27.70
CA SER A 2 2.81 -32.36 27.12
C SER A 2 1.54 -31.68 26.61
N PRO A 3 1.38 -30.36 26.74
CA PRO A 3 0.25 -29.67 26.16
C PRO A 3 0.38 -29.70 24.63
N ASP A 4 -0.64 -30.25 23.99
CA ASP A 4 -0.91 -30.15 22.57
C ASP A 4 -1.38 -28.70 22.33
N SER A 5 -0.51 -27.85 21.78
CA SER A 5 -0.90 -26.50 21.37
C SER A 5 -1.66 -26.59 20.05
N PRO A 6 -2.84 -25.95 19.94
CA PRO A 6 -3.65 -26.02 18.72
C PRO A 6 -2.88 -25.36 17.57
N GLN A 7 -2.76 -26.07 16.45
CA GLN A 7 -2.30 -25.51 15.18
C GLN A 7 -3.32 -24.44 14.76
N GLU A 8 -3.01 -23.17 15.02
CA GLU A 8 -3.82 -22.05 14.60
C GLU A 8 -3.66 -21.85 13.09
N ASP A 9 -4.79 -21.81 12.40
CA ASP A 9 -4.98 -21.76 10.96
C ASP A 9 -4.31 -20.50 10.37
N GLY A 10 -3.06 -20.61 9.90
CA GLY A 10 -2.37 -19.59 9.11
C GLY A 10 -2.07 -18.24 9.80
N VAL A 11 -2.23 -18.15 11.13
CA VAL A 11 -1.94 -16.93 11.91
C VAL A 11 -0.65 -17.15 12.70
N LEU A 12 0.36 -16.31 12.43
CA LEU A 12 1.64 -16.34 13.13
C LEU A 12 1.60 -15.50 14.41
N ALA A 13 2.18 -16.03 15.48
CA ALA A 13 2.43 -15.29 16.71
C ALA A 13 3.57 -14.25 16.50
N PRO A 14 3.60 -13.15 17.29
CA PRO A 14 4.63 -12.12 17.14
C PRO A 14 6.06 -12.64 17.35
N ASP A 15 6.25 -13.68 18.15
CA ASP A 15 7.55 -14.32 18.34
C ASP A 15 8.00 -15.15 17.13
N GLU A 16 7.09 -15.55 16.23
CA GLU A 16 7.41 -16.27 14.98
C GLU A 16 7.72 -15.32 13.81
N LEU A 17 7.62 -14.01 14.04
CA LEU A 17 7.92 -12.96 13.08
C LEU A 17 9.32 -12.37 13.27
N GLN A 18 10.18 -12.98 14.09
CA GLN A 18 11.54 -12.48 14.27
C GLN A 18 12.39 -12.79 13.04
N LEU A 19 13.28 -11.85 12.70
CA LEU A 19 14.11 -11.96 11.49
C LEU A 19 15.14 -13.10 11.57
N GLU A 20 15.35 -13.66 12.75
CA GLU A 20 16.28 -14.74 13.04
C GLU A 20 15.65 -16.15 13.00
N ASP A 21 14.33 -16.23 12.79
CA ASP A 21 13.61 -17.50 12.66
C ASP A 21 13.82 -18.19 11.31
N ASP A 22 13.79 -19.53 11.32
CA ASP A 22 13.93 -20.37 10.12
C ASP A 22 12.79 -20.17 9.10
N ASN A 23 11.65 -19.64 9.54
CA ASN A 23 10.50 -19.35 8.67
C ASN A 23 10.67 -18.04 7.87
N VAL A 24 11.77 -17.30 8.06
CA VAL A 24 12.02 -15.98 7.46
C VAL A 24 13.19 -16.04 6.47
N ALA A 25 12.90 -15.80 5.19
CA ALA A 25 13.92 -15.73 4.12
C ALA A 25 14.14 -14.28 3.66
N LYS A 26 15.40 -13.83 3.57
CA LYS A 26 15.73 -12.49 3.09
C LYS A 26 15.63 -12.41 1.56
N LEU A 27 14.85 -11.45 1.06
CA LEU A 27 14.73 -11.16 -0.37
C LEU A 27 15.57 -9.95 -0.80
N SER A 28 15.62 -8.89 0.00
CA SER A 28 16.37 -7.64 -0.29
C SER A 28 16.72 -6.89 0.99
N GLU A 29 17.38 -5.73 0.87
CA GLU A 29 17.55 -4.82 2.01
C GLU A 29 16.17 -4.43 2.55
N ASN A 30 15.92 -4.71 3.84
CA ASN A 30 14.63 -4.52 4.52
C ASN A 30 13.42 -5.28 3.93
N ARG A 31 13.62 -6.37 3.18
CA ARG A 31 12.53 -7.19 2.64
C ARG A 31 12.73 -8.66 2.94
N TYR A 32 11.72 -9.27 3.57
CA TYR A 32 11.75 -10.67 4.03
C TYR A 32 10.45 -11.38 3.64
N LEU A 33 10.56 -12.68 3.37
CA LEU A 33 9.46 -13.58 3.09
C LEU A 33 9.24 -14.46 4.31
N VAL A 34 8.01 -14.48 4.84
CA VAL A 34 7.66 -15.27 6.02
C VAL A 34 6.71 -16.39 5.61
N ARG A 35 7.03 -17.63 5.95
CA ARG A 35 6.18 -18.80 5.69
C ARG A 35 5.22 -19.01 6.86
N ALA A 36 3.92 -19.03 6.59
CA ALA A 36 2.88 -19.24 7.61
C ALA A 36 2.56 -20.73 7.87
N ASP A 37 3.06 -21.65 7.03
CA ASP A 37 2.81 -23.09 7.14
C ASP A 37 4.12 -23.85 7.27
N ALA A 38 4.32 -24.49 8.43
CA ALA A 38 5.45 -25.36 8.71
C ALA A 38 5.29 -26.74 8.03
N ALA A 39 4.93 -26.77 6.75
CA ALA A 39 5.16 -27.94 5.92
C ALA A 39 6.62 -27.90 5.45
N ASP A 40 7.41 -28.74 6.10
CA ASP A 40 8.77 -29.13 5.76
C ASP A 40 8.91 -29.36 4.25
N LYS A 41 9.37 -28.34 3.55
CA LYS A 41 9.80 -28.45 2.15
C LYS A 41 10.85 -27.39 1.89
N GLU A 42 12.09 -27.85 1.88
CA GLU A 42 13.23 -27.15 1.30
C GLU A 42 12.87 -26.66 -0.11
N PRO A 43 13.40 -25.51 -0.56
CA PRO A 43 13.18 -25.07 -1.93
C PRO A 43 13.99 -25.99 -2.86
N SER A 44 13.38 -27.08 -3.32
CA SER A 44 13.87 -27.74 -4.53
C SER A 44 13.61 -26.79 -5.69
N THR A 45 14.67 -26.16 -6.15
CA THR A 45 14.79 -25.52 -7.45
C THR A 45 14.70 -26.58 -8.55
N ASP A 46 13.55 -27.21 -8.71
CA ASP A 46 13.24 -28.07 -9.85
C ASP A 46 11.83 -27.72 -10.32
N ALA A 47 11.79 -26.90 -11.35
CA ALA A 47 10.59 -26.56 -12.10
C ALA A 47 10.09 -27.82 -12.82
N THR A 48 9.36 -28.67 -12.11
CA THR A 48 8.47 -29.63 -12.77
C THR A 48 7.25 -28.87 -13.26
N THR A 49 7.37 -28.39 -14.50
CA THR A 49 6.26 -27.99 -15.35
C THR A 49 5.23 -29.12 -15.38
N ILE A 50 4.10 -28.94 -14.67
CA ILE A 50 2.87 -29.66 -14.99
C ILE A 50 2.24 -28.88 -16.15
N THR A 51 2.65 -29.19 -17.38
CA THR A 51 1.91 -28.76 -18.58
C THR A 51 0.64 -29.57 -18.67
N ASP A 52 -0.44 -29.03 -18.12
CA ASP A 52 -1.80 -29.36 -18.57
C ASP A 52 -2.12 -28.44 -19.77
N PRO A 53 -2.26 -28.96 -20.99
CA PRO A 53 -2.37 -28.13 -22.20
C PRO A 53 -3.75 -27.46 -22.40
N ASP A 54 -4.69 -27.56 -21.45
CA ASP A 54 -6.04 -26.98 -21.57
C ASP A 54 -6.44 -26.07 -20.40
N SER A 55 -5.50 -25.66 -19.55
CA SER A 55 -5.73 -24.58 -18.60
C SER A 55 -5.13 -23.29 -19.16
N SER A 56 -5.99 -22.44 -19.71
CA SER A 56 -5.63 -21.05 -19.97
C SER A 56 -4.98 -20.50 -18.69
N PRO A 57 -3.79 -19.87 -18.74
CA PRO A 57 -3.23 -19.26 -17.55
C PRO A 57 -4.20 -18.15 -17.18
N THR A 58 -5.04 -18.40 -16.18
CA THR A 58 -5.55 -17.30 -15.36
C THR A 58 -4.30 -16.72 -14.74
N HIS A 59 -3.76 -15.72 -15.43
CA HIS A 59 -2.73 -14.83 -14.98
C HIS A 59 -3.30 -14.22 -13.70
N LEU A 60 -3.04 -14.89 -12.57
CA LEU A 60 -3.24 -14.33 -11.25
C LEU A 60 -2.13 -13.29 -11.11
N GLU A 61 -2.38 -12.14 -11.74
CA GLU A 61 -1.66 -10.89 -11.54
C GLU A 61 -1.74 -10.68 -10.03
N SER A 62 -0.70 -11.11 -9.34
CA SER A 62 -0.46 -10.82 -7.94
C SER A 62 -0.01 -9.36 -7.87
N GLU A 63 -0.85 -8.45 -8.38
CA GLU A 63 -0.62 -7.00 -8.46
C GLU A 63 -1.03 -6.30 -7.16
N HIS A 64 -0.72 -6.90 -6.03
CA HIS A 64 -0.71 -6.18 -4.76
C HIS A 64 0.64 -6.37 -4.07
N ALA A 65 1.72 -6.31 -4.86
CA ALA A 65 2.93 -5.71 -4.33
C ALA A 65 2.53 -4.28 -3.91
N HIS A 66 2.35 -4.06 -2.60
CA HIS A 66 2.28 -2.72 -2.03
C HIS A 66 3.63 -2.07 -2.27
N THR A 67 3.84 -1.61 -3.50
CA THR A 67 4.94 -0.73 -3.87
C THR A 67 4.79 0.48 -2.97
N ALA A 68 5.87 0.80 -2.23
CA ALA A 68 5.88 1.97 -1.36
C ALA A 68 5.38 3.18 -2.16
N PRO A 69 4.53 4.05 -1.56
CA PRO A 69 3.87 5.14 -2.28
C PRO A 69 4.88 6.03 -3.04
N GLU A 70 6.06 6.20 -2.47
CA GLU A 70 7.19 6.93 -3.06
C GLU A 70 7.68 6.28 -4.36
N THR A 71 7.79 4.95 -4.37
CA THR A 71 8.22 4.18 -5.54
C THR A 71 7.12 4.17 -6.61
N ALA A 72 5.85 4.13 -6.21
CA ALA A 72 4.73 4.19 -7.15
C ALA A 72 4.60 5.57 -7.81
N LEU A 73 4.89 6.65 -7.07
CA LEU A 73 4.88 8.01 -7.62
C LEU A 73 6.09 8.26 -8.55
N ALA A 74 7.25 7.68 -8.23
CA ALA A 74 8.44 7.79 -9.07
C ALA A 74 8.33 7.00 -10.39
N ASP A 75 7.51 5.94 -10.43
CA ASP A 75 7.28 5.10 -11.61
C ASP A 75 6.13 5.63 -12.50
N ALA A 76 5.37 6.62 -12.02
CA ALA A 76 4.26 7.20 -12.77
C ALA A 76 4.73 7.74 -14.14
N ALA A 77 3.93 7.50 -15.18
CA ALA A 77 4.26 7.93 -16.55
C ALA A 77 4.18 9.46 -16.71
N GLU A 78 3.30 10.09 -15.93
CA GLU A 78 3.10 11.53 -15.93
C GLU A 78 4.22 12.27 -15.18
N PRO A 79 4.68 13.43 -15.69
CA PRO A 79 5.81 14.17 -15.13
C PRO A 79 5.50 14.86 -13.79
N HIS A 80 4.22 14.98 -13.43
CA HIS A 80 3.79 15.65 -12.21
C HIS A 80 2.85 14.74 -11.44
N GLY A 81 3.07 14.65 -10.13
CA GLY A 81 2.18 13.92 -9.26
C GLY A 81 2.42 14.25 -7.79
N VAL A 82 1.42 13.93 -6.99
CA VAL A 82 1.45 14.08 -5.54
C VAL A 82 0.82 12.85 -4.89
N ASP A 83 1.38 12.44 -3.76
CA ASP A 83 0.85 11.41 -2.88
C ASP A 83 0.85 12.00 -1.47
N ILE A 84 -0.35 12.13 -0.87
CA ILE A 84 -0.54 12.80 0.41
C ILE A 84 -1.32 11.89 1.35
N THR A 85 -0.85 11.81 2.58
CA THR A 85 -1.60 11.23 3.71
C THR A 85 -1.96 12.34 4.69
N LEU A 86 -3.25 12.51 4.95
CA LEU A 86 -3.78 13.52 5.85
C LEU A 86 -4.47 12.85 7.04
N LYS A 87 -4.19 13.36 8.24
CA LYS A 87 -4.90 12.97 9.45
C LYS A 87 -5.76 14.15 9.94
N THR A 88 -7.08 13.96 9.99
CA THR A 88 -8.03 14.93 10.54
C THR A 88 -9.08 14.21 11.38
N ASP A 89 -9.55 14.83 12.45
CA ASP A 89 -10.56 14.28 13.38
C ASP A 89 -10.35 12.80 13.78
N GLY A 90 -9.08 12.38 13.90
CA GLY A 90 -8.72 10.99 14.21
C GLY A 90 -8.84 10.00 13.04
N ALA A 91 -9.38 10.41 11.89
CA ALA A 91 -9.35 9.67 10.64
C ALA A 91 -8.05 9.94 9.85
N VAL A 92 -7.64 8.96 9.04
CA VAL A 92 -6.54 9.09 8.09
C VAL A 92 -7.10 8.91 6.69
N ALA A 93 -6.86 9.89 5.82
CA ALA A 93 -7.21 9.88 4.42
C ALA A 93 -5.93 9.88 3.58
N HIS A 94 -6.02 9.27 2.40
CA HIS A 94 -4.92 9.16 1.47
C HIS A 94 -5.39 9.62 0.09
N HIS A 95 -4.55 10.37 -0.61
CA HIS A 95 -4.85 10.89 -1.93
C HIS A 95 -3.63 10.84 -2.84
N ARG A 96 -3.87 10.43 -4.08
CA ARG A 96 -2.86 10.38 -5.12
C ARG A 96 -3.43 10.97 -6.40
N ALA A 97 -2.67 11.88 -7.00
CA ALA A 97 -3.00 12.46 -8.29
C ALA A 97 -1.74 12.61 -9.14
N THR A 98 -1.83 12.25 -10.42
CA THR A 98 -0.78 12.38 -11.42
C THR A 98 -1.36 13.05 -12.67
N SER A 99 -0.62 13.96 -13.30
CA SER A 99 -1.04 14.61 -14.55
C SER A 99 0.17 15.18 -15.33
N HIS A 100 -0.06 15.45 -16.61
CA HIS A 100 0.87 16.19 -17.46
C HIS A 100 0.82 17.71 -17.22
N ASP A 101 -0.22 18.24 -16.56
CA ASP A 101 -0.31 19.65 -16.12
C ASP A 101 -0.25 19.73 -14.60
N VAL A 102 0.78 20.41 -14.08
CA VAL A 102 0.98 20.64 -12.64
C VAL A 102 -0.22 21.35 -11.99
N ARG A 103 -0.95 22.18 -12.74
CA ARG A 103 -2.12 22.90 -12.22
C ARG A 103 -3.30 21.97 -11.98
N GLU A 104 -3.46 20.92 -12.79
CA GLU A 104 -4.51 19.93 -12.57
C GLU A 104 -4.26 19.17 -11.28
N VAL A 105 -3.02 18.69 -11.06
CA VAL A 105 -2.63 18.01 -9.80
C VAL A 105 -2.89 18.93 -8.60
N PHE A 106 -2.55 20.22 -8.71
CA PHE A 106 -2.77 21.18 -7.64
C PHE A 106 -4.25 21.44 -7.35
N VAL A 107 -5.08 21.66 -8.38
CA VAL A 107 -6.52 21.88 -8.22
C VAL A 107 -7.21 20.66 -7.64
N ASP A 108 -6.83 19.46 -8.11
CA ASP A 108 -7.35 18.20 -7.61
C ASP A 108 -7.01 18.01 -6.13
N LEU A 109 -5.75 18.25 -5.75
CA LEU A 109 -5.32 18.25 -4.35
C LEU A 109 -6.12 19.23 -3.48
N LEU A 110 -6.25 20.48 -3.91
CA LEU A 110 -7.00 21.48 -3.14
C LEU A 110 -8.47 21.11 -2.98
N THR A 111 -9.07 20.55 -4.03
CA THR A 111 -10.47 20.11 -4.02
C THR A 111 -10.66 18.94 -3.07
N TRP A 112 -9.76 17.96 -3.10
CA TRP A 112 -9.76 16.84 -2.17
C TRP A 112 -9.55 17.29 -0.71
N TYR A 113 -8.57 18.15 -0.46
CA TYR A 113 -8.28 18.66 0.89
C TYR A 113 -9.48 19.42 1.47
N ALA A 114 -10.15 20.22 0.64
CA ALA A 114 -11.34 20.97 1.06
C ALA A 114 -12.50 20.04 1.44
N GLY A 115 -12.71 18.95 0.69
CA GLY A 115 -13.69 17.92 1.06
C GLY A 115 -13.37 17.24 2.39
N GLN A 116 -12.09 17.16 2.77
CA GLN A 116 -11.69 16.58 4.05
C GLN A 116 -11.93 17.51 5.25
N LEU A 117 -12.11 18.82 5.01
CA LEU A 117 -12.35 19.82 6.06
C LEU A 117 -13.81 19.86 6.50
N ASP A 118 -14.72 19.93 5.52
CA ASP A 118 -16.16 20.02 5.77
C ASP A 118 -16.92 19.48 4.55
N ASP A 119 -17.58 18.33 4.72
CA ASP A 119 -18.38 17.67 3.67
C ASP A 119 -19.68 18.42 3.34
N ASP A 120 -20.16 19.31 4.23
CA ASP A 120 -21.37 20.10 4.01
C ASP A 120 -21.09 21.36 3.17
N MET A 121 -19.82 21.73 3.01
CA MET A 121 -19.40 22.92 2.27
C MET A 121 -18.89 22.56 0.88
N SER A 122 -19.15 23.41 -0.12
CA SER A 122 -18.52 23.20 -1.43
C SER A 122 -17.00 23.41 -1.33
N PRO A 123 -16.18 22.65 -2.09
CA PRO A 123 -14.72 22.75 -1.99
C PRO A 123 -14.20 24.18 -2.21
N SER A 124 -14.80 24.95 -3.12
CA SER A 124 -14.41 26.32 -3.41
C SER A 124 -14.76 27.30 -2.27
N GLU A 125 -15.85 27.07 -1.55
CA GLU A 125 -16.23 27.89 -0.39
C GLU A 125 -15.33 27.58 0.81
N ALA A 126 -15.02 26.31 1.07
CA ALA A 126 -14.10 25.90 2.13
C ALA A 126 -12.68 26.49 1.91
N LEU A 127 -12.18 26.45 0.67
CA LEU A 127 -10.90 27.08 0.30
C LEU A 127 -10.90 28.61 0.51
N GLN A 128 -12.01 29.29 0.19
CA GLN A 128 -12.13 30.73 0.41
C GLN A 128 -12.11 31.09 1.89
N VAL A 129 -12.80 30.33 2.74
CA VAL A 129 -12.79 30.53 4.20
C VAL A 129 -11.39 30.31 4.76
N MET A 130 -10.71 29.24 4.35
CA MET A 130 -9.34 28.99 4.77
C MET A 130 -8.38 30.10 4.35
N LEU A 131 -8.49 30.59 3.10
CA LEU A 131 -7.67 31.69 2.63
C LEU A 131 -7.91 32.96 3.43
N ALA A 132 -9.18 33.27 3.72
CA ALA A 132 -9.55 34.44 4.54
C ALA A 132 -9.08 34.32 6.00
N ALA A 133 -8.97 33.10 6.53
CA ALA A 133 -8.46 32.83 7.87
C ALA A 133 -6.92 32.74 7.92
N SER A 134 -6.26 32.58 6.78
CA SER A 134 -4.81 32.43 6.67
C SER A 134 -4.13 33.79 6.51
N ASP A 135 -2.96 33.95 7.09
CA ASP A 135 -2.09 35.12 6.88
C ASP A 135 -1.28 35.00 5.57
N LEU A 136 -1.88 34.38 4.54
CA LEU A 136 -1.23 34.19 3.26
C LEU A 136 -1.44 35.44 2.42
N GLU A 137 -0.39 36.25 2.26
CA GLU A 137 -0.38 37.34 1.28
C GLU A 137 -0.46 36.75 -0.13
N VAL A 138 -1.58 36.99 -0.82
CA VAL A 138 -1.83 36.63 -2.23
C VAL A 138 -1.58 37.82 -3.15
#